data_AF-A0AAD7GR68-F1
#
_entry.id   AF-A0AAD7GR68-F1
#
_cell.length_a   1.000
_cell.length_b   1.000
_cell.length_c   1.000
_cell.angle_alpha   90.00
_cell.angle_beta   90.00
_cell.angle_gamma   90.00
#
_symmetry.space_group_name_H-M   'P 1'
#
loop_
_entity.id
_entity.type
_entity.pdbx_description
1 polymer ?
#
loop_
_entity_poly.entity_id
_entity_poly.type
_entity_poly.pdbx_seq_one_letter_code
_entity_poly.pdbx_strand_id
1 'polypeptide(L)'
;LVRFKSRAGKIDRAQNRFFTMIVSTSMRFIWTLRNERLFQTHSPVSEVELHNRWVSVINATLKRDQLRTNQSRFGSLAIRKQLVLNTWSGALRDEDSLWTTLKGVLVVIWPAIRKNRVG
;
A
#
# COMPACT_ATOMS: atom_id res chain seq x y z
N LEU A 1 2.30 -17.97 -6.22
CA LEU A 1 1.51 -16.88 -5.61
C LEU A 1 1.28 -17.21 -4.15
N VAL A 2 1.65 -16.31 -3.23
CA VAL A 2 1.39 -16.46 -1.80
C VAL A 2 -0.12 -16.60 -1.57
N ARG A 3 -0.53 -17.50 -0.66
CA ARG A 3 -1.93 -17.77 -0.33
C ARG A 3 -2.16 -17.57 1.16
N PHE A 4 -2.43 -16.34 1.56
CA PHE A 4 -2.91 -16.04 2.90
C PHE A 4 -4.28 -16.67 3.12
N LYS A 5 -4.44 -17.30 4.29
CA LYS A 5 -5.70 -17.89 4.75
C LYS A 5 -6.20 -17.10 5.95
N SER A 6 -7.50 -16.90 6.04
CA SER A 6 -8.15 -16.35 7.22
C SER A 6 -8.16 -17.38 8.35
N ARG A 7 -8.55 -16.95 9.56
CA ARG A 7 -8.72 -17.85 10.73
C ARG A 7 -9.68 -19.02 10.46
N ALA A 8 -10.65 -18.83 9.57
CA ALA A 8 -11.59 -19.86 9.15
C ALA A 8 -11.05 -20.78 8.03
N GLY A 9 -9.76 -20.69 7.70
CA GLY A 9 -9.09 -21.50 6.67
C GLY A 9 -9.38 -21.08 5.22
N LYS A 10 -10.28 -20.12 4.99
CA LYS A 10 -10.63 -19.59 3.66
C LYS A 10 -9.55 -18.66 3.13
N ILE A 11 -9.41 -18.57 1.81
CA ILE A 11 -8.45 -17.65 1.18
C ILE A 11 -8.79 -16.20 1.54
N ASP A 12 -7.82 -15.48 2.12
CA ASP A 12 -7.96 -14.05 2.41
C ASP A 12 -7.62 -13.23 1.18
N ARG A 13 -8.65 -12.85 0.42
CA ARG A 13 -8.49 -12.08 -0.82
C ARG A 13 -7.89 -10.70 -0.57
N ALA A 14 -8.17 -10.07 0.56
CA ALA A 14 -7.70 -8.73 0.87
C ALA A 14 -6.20 -8.75 1.18
N GLN A 15 -5.75 -9.70 2.02
CA GLN A 15 -4.33 -9.86 2.35
C GLN A 15 -3.48 -10.28 1.13
N ASN A 16 -3.98 -11.22 0.33
CA ASN A 16 -3.29 -11.61 -0.92
C ASN A 16 -3.14 -10.43 -1.88
N ARG A 17 -4.18 -9.60 -1.99
CA ARG A 17 -4.18 -8.39 -2.82
C ARG A 17 -3.21 -7.35 -2.29
N PHE A 18 -3.22 -7.10 -0.98
CA PHE A 18 -2.30 -6.18 -0.33
C PHE A 18 -0.85 -6.59 -0.58
N PHE A 19 -0.50 -7.84 -0.29
CA PHE A 19 0.85 -8.36 -0.51
C PHE A 19 1.29 -8.21 -1.97
N THR A 20 0.44 -8.62 -2.92
CA THR A 20 0.76 -8.49 -4.35
C THR A 20 1.03 -7.04 -4.72
N MET A 21 0.19 -6.13 -4.26
CA MET A 21 0.32 -4.70 -4.54
C MET A 21 1.61 -4.12 -3.95
N ILE A 22 1.93 -4.43 -2.69
CA ILE A 22 3.16 -3.95 -2.03
C ILE A 22 4.40 -4.51 -2.71
N VAL A 23 4.44 -5.81 -3.04
CA VAL A 23 5.58 -6.42 -3.72
C VAL A 23 5.79 -5.84 -5.11
N SER A 24 4.74 -5.73 -5.93
CA SER A 24 4.85 -5.12 -7.26
C SER A 24 5.28 -3.66 -7.19
N THR A 25 4.79 -2.92 -6.19
CA THR A 25 5.17 -1.53 -5.97
C THR A 25 6.63 -1.41 -5.53
N SER A 26 7.08 -2.29 -4.63
CA SER A 26 8.48 -2.36 -4.18
C SER A 26 9.42 -2.68 -5.33
N MET A 27 9.07 -3.67 -6.17
CA MET A 27 9.87 -4.06 -7.32
C MET A 27 10.01 -2.90 -8.31
N ARG A 28 8.90 -2.21 -8.60
CA ARG A 28 8.93 -1.01 -9.47
C ARG A 28 9.80 0.09 -8.86
N PHE A 29 9.70 0.32 -7.56
CA PHE A 29 10.50 1.32 -6.86
C PHE A 29 12.01 0.99 -6.91
N ILE A 30 12.38 -0.26 -6.62
CA ILE A 30 13.77 -0.75 -6.74
C ILE A 30 14.28 -0.58 -8.17
N TRP A 31 13.46 -0.94 -9.16
CA TRP A 31 13.80 -0.74 -10.57
C TRP A 31 14.06 0.74 -10.88
N THR A 32 13.19 1.65 -10.43
CA THR A 32 13.39 3.10 -10.60
C THR A 32 14.69 3.57 -9.96
N LEU A 33 14.97 3.18 -8.71
CA LEU A 33 16.22 3.53 -8.02
C LEU A 33 17.46 3.01 -8.74
N ARG A 34 17.40 1.79 -9.30
CA ARG A 34 18.50 1.23 -10.11
C ARG A 34 18.74 2.08 -11.36
N ASN A 35 17.68 2.49 -12.05
CA ASN A 35 17.81 3.31 -13.26
C ASN A 35 18.34 4.71 -12.92
N GLU A 36 17.87 5.34 -11.84
CA GLU A 36 18.43 6.59 -11.34
C GLU A 36 19.95 6.45 -11.12
N ARG A 37 20.40 5.43 -10.37
CA ARG A 37 21.84 5.20 -10.16
C ARG A 37 22.64 4.95 -11.44
N LEU A 38 22.05 4.33 -12.45
CA LEU A 38 22.74 4.01 -13.70
C LEU A 38 22.87 5.22 -14.64
N PHE A 39 21.85 6.09 -14.67
CA PHE A 39 21.77 7.19 -15.64
C PHE A 39 22.05 8.57 -15.04
N GLN A 40 22.06 8.71 -13.71
CA GLN A 40 22.30 9.97 -13.01
C GLN A 40 23.58 9.87 -12.15
N THR A 41 24.55 10.77 -12.41
CA THR A 41 25.78 10.92 -11.61
C THR A 41 25.49 11.68 -10.30
N HIS A 42 24.48 11.25 -9.55
CA HIS A 42 24.09 11.91 -8.31
C HIS A 42 24.74 11.24 -7.10
N SER A 43 24.96 12.05 -6.07
CA SER A 43 25.42 11.62 -4.74
C SER A 43 24.52 10.53 -4.15
N PRO A 44 25.05 9.64 -3.29
CA PRO A 44 24.25 8.60 -2.66
C PRO A 44 23.04 9.19 -1.92
N VAL A 45 21.85 8.67 -2.21
CA VAL A 45 20.59 9.04 -1.55
C VAL A 45 20.64 8.60 -0.09
N SER A 46 20.31 9.50 0.83
CA SER A 46 20.24 9.18 2.26
C SER A 46 19.13 8.17 2.56
N GLU A 47 19.27 7.40 3.64
CA GLU A 47 18.25 6.44 4.07
C GLU A 47 16.89 7.12 4.36
N VAL A 48 16.93 8.33 4.93
CA VAL A 48 15.72 9.13 5.22
C VAL A 48 15.02 9.54 3.94
N GLU A 49 15.77 10.03 2.94
CA GLU A 49 15.19 10.40 1.66
C GLU A 49 14.62 9.16 0.94
N LEU A 50 15.34 8.04 0.97
CA LEU A 50 14.88 6.77 0.41
C LEU A 50 13.56 6.31 1.06
N HIS A 51 13.47 6.41 2.39
CA HIS A 51 12.25 6.10 3.13
C HIS A 51 11.09 7.02 2.74
N ASN A 52 11.32 8.33 2.67
CA ASN A 52 10.30 9.30 2.29
C ASN A 52 9.79 9.07 0.85
N ARG A 53 10.70 8.75 -0.09
CA ARG A 53 10.34 8.37 -1.45
C ARG A 53 9.50 7.09 -1.47
N TRP A 54 9.87 6.09 -0.69
CA TRP A 54 9.11 4.84 -0.57
C TRP A 54 7.69 5.09 -0.03
N VAL A 55 7.55 5.85 1.06
CA VAL A 55 6.26 6.24 1.64
C VAL A 55 5.41 6.98 0.61
N SER A 56 6.00 7.92 -0.14
CA SER A 56 5.31 8.64 -1.22
C SER A 56 4.76 7.70 -2.30
N VAL A 57 5.54 6.70 -2.72
CA VAL A 57 5.12 5.69 -3.71
C VAL A 57 3.97 4.81 -3.19
N ILE A 58 4.01 4.42 -1.91
CA ILE A 58 2.93 3.65 -1.28
C ILE A 58 1.65 4.49 -1.15
N ASN A 59 1.75 5.75 -0.72
CA ASN A 59 0.62 6.67 -0.65
C ASN A 59 -0.02 6.91 -2.03
N ALA A 60 0.81 7.06 -3.08
CA ALA A 60 0.32 7.17 -4.45
C ALA A 60 -0.41 5.89 -4.91
N THR A 61 0.07 4.74 -4.47
CA THR A 61 -0.57 3.44 -4.74
C THR A 61 -1.93 3.33 -4.07
N LEU A 62 -2.03 3.72 -2.79
CA LEU A 62 -3.30 3.82 -2.08
C LEU A 62 -4.28 4.77 -2.80
N LYS A 63 -3.83 5.97 -3.17
CA LYS A 63 -4.66 6.94 -3.89
C LYS A 63 -5.17 6.39 -5.22
N ARG A 64 -4.32 5.69 -5.98
CA ARG A 64 -4.74 5.00 -7.20
C ARG A 64 -5.78 3.92 -6.89
N ASP A 65 -5.61 3.21 -5.79
CA ASP A 65 -6.55 2.18 -5.36
C ASP A 65 -7.92 2.74 -5.02
N GLN A 66 -7.95 3.87 -4.31
CA GLN A 66 -9.18 4.62 -4.03
C GLN A 66 -9.84 5.12 -5.32
N LEU A 67 -9.08 5.64 -6.29
CA LEU A 67 -9.65 6.11 -7.55
C LEU A 67 -10.39 5.00 -8.29
N ARG A 68 -9.94 3.74 -8.18
CA ARG A 68 -10.62 2.58 -8.80
C ARG A 68 -11.98 2.29 -8.19
N THR A 69 -12.38 2.92 -7.08
CA THR A 69 -13.74 2.77 -6.53
C THR A 69 -14.76 3.66 -7.23
N ASN A 70 -14.34 4.61 -8.07
CA ASN A 70 -15.25 5.53 -8.74
C ASN A 70 -16.05 4.79 -9.83
N GLN A 71 -17.32 4.51 -9.53
CA GLN A 71 -18.25 3.82 -10.45
C GLN A 71 -18.56 4.64 -11.71
N SER A 72 -18.65 5.96 -11.62
CA SER A 72 -18.89 6.82 -12.79
C SER A 72 -17.73 6.73 -13.80
N ARG A 73 -16.49 6.61 -13.31
CA ARG A 73 -15.30 6.53 -14.16
C ARG A 73 -14.98 5.12 -14.67
N PHE A 74 -15.23 4.09 -13.86
CA PHE A 74 -14.80 2.72 -14.14
C PHE A 74 -15.94 1.72 -14.37
N GLY A 75 -17.21 2.14 -14.21
CA GLY A 75 -18.37 1.30 -14.44
C GLY A 75 -18.30 -0.04 -13.70
N SER A 76 -18.48 -1.14 -14.44
CA SER A 76 -18.40 -2.51 -13.91
C SER A 76 -16.99 -2.93 -13.46
N LEU A 77 -15.94 -2.22 -13.87
CA LEU A 77 -14.56 -2.47 -13.45
C LEU A 77 -14.20 -1.77 -12.13
N ALA A 78 -15.12 -0.96 -11.58
CA ALA A 78 -14.93 -0.30 -10.31
C ALA A 78 -14.85 -1.32 -9.18
N ILE A 79 -13.88 -1.15 -8.28
CA ILE A 79 -13.76 -2.00 -7.10
C ILE A 79 -14.63 -1.47 -5.97
N ARG A 80 -15.15 -2.39 -5.14
CA ARG A 80 -15.95 -2.00 -3.97
C ARG A 80 -15.06 -1.29 -2.95
N LYS A 81 -15.56 -0.19 -2.38
CA LYS A 81 -14.88 0.55 -1.30
C LYS A 81 -14.48 -0.36 -0.13
N GLN A 82 -15.35 -1.28 0.26
CA GLN A 82 -15.06 -2.25 1.33
C GLN A 82 -13.85 -3.13 1.02
N LEU A 83 -13.61 -3.47 -0.25
CA LEU A 83 -12.44 -4.26 -0.63
C LEU A 83 -11.15 -3.46 -0.42
N VAL A 84 -11.16 -2.17 -0.72
CA VAL A 84 -10.01 -1.28 -0.47
C VAL A 84 -9.76 -1.18 1.03
N LEU A 85 -10.80 -0.91 1.84
CA LEU A 85 -10.67 -0.85 3.31
C LEU A 85 -10.08 -2.15 3.87
N ASN A 86 -10.62 -3.30 3.48
CA ASN A 86 -10.11 -4.60 3.94
C ASN A 86 -8.66 -4.85 3.46
N THR A 87 -8.28 -4.35 2.28
CA THR A 87 -6.92 -4.51 1.74
C THR A 87 -5.91 -3.72 2.56
N TRP A 88 -6.25 -2.51 2.99
CA TRP A 88 -5.33 -1.60 3.68
C TRP A 88 -5.48 -1.60 5.21
N SER A 89 -6.44 -2.36 5.74
CA SER A 89 -6.63 -2.49 7.18
C SER A 89 -5.37 -3.06 7.86
N GLY A 90 -5.00 -2.45 8.98
CA GLY A 90 -3.77 -2.72 9.74
C GLY A 90 -2.51 -2.06 9.18
N ALA A 91 -2.56 -1.41 8.00
CA ALA A 91 -1.40 -0.75 7.38
C ALA A 91 -1.45 0.78 7.45
N LEU A 92 -2.59 1.35 7.88
CA LEU A 92 -2.83 2.79 7.93
C LEU A 92 -2.71 3.26 9.38
N ARG A 93 -2.15 4.47 9.58
CA ARG A 93 -2.08 5.07 10.92
C ARG A 93 -3.45 5.46 11.45
N ASP A 94 -4.29 5.95 10.55
CA ASP A 94 -5.64 6.37 10.83
C ASP A 94 -6.51 5.73 9.76
N GLU A 95 -7.04 4.57 10.12
CA GLU A 95 -7.86 3.81 9.19
C GLU A 95 -9.04 4.63 8.75
N ASP A 96 -9.64 5.46 9.64
CA ASP A 96 -10.88 6.30 9.62
C ASP A 96 -10.78 7.65 8.88
N SER A 97 -9.56 8.07 8.49
CA SER A 97 -9.35 9.19 7.54
C SER A 97 -9.09 8.83 6.06
N LEU A 98 -8.91 7.57 5.68
CA LEU A 98 -8.72 7.09 4.29
C LEU A 98 -9.61 7.76 3.20
N TRP A 99 -10.90 7.89 3.43
CA TRP A 99 -11.96 8.54 2.64
C TRP A 99 -12.00 10.06 2.78
N THR A 100 -11.46 10.61 3.86
CA THR A 100 -11.50 12.05 4.06
C THR A 100 -10.49 12.67 3.12
N THR A 101 -10.93 13.63 2.31
CA THR A 101 -10.10 14.41 1.39
C THR A 101 -9.02 15.23 2.12
N LEU A 102 -8.90 15.07 3.44
CA LEU A 102 -7.88 15.67 4.28
C LEU A 102 -6.51 15.21 3.82
N LYS A 103 -5.69 16.20 3.49
CA LYS A 103 -4.30 16.06 3.08
C LYS A 103 -3.52 15.27 4.14
N GLY A 104 -3.35 13.97 3.95
CA GLY A 104 -2.36 13.19 4.73
C GLY A 104 -2.82 11.84 5.26
N VAL A 105 -3.39 10.96 4.42
CA VAL A 105 -3.43 9.53 4.77
C VAL A 105 -1.99 9.02 4.75
N LEU A 106 -1.41 8.87 5.94
CA LEU A 106 -0.03 8.40 6.12
C LEU A 106 -0.06 6.87 6.26
N VAL A 107 0.48 6.17 5.27
CA VAL A 107 0.76 4.74 5.41
C VAL A 107 1.98 4.58 6.31
N VAL A 108 1.78 4.02 7.51
CA VAL A 108 2.87 3.67 8.43
C VAL A 108 3.01 2.15 8.37
N ILE A 109 3.86 1.66 7.48
CA ILE A 109 4.24 0.25 7.50
C ILE A 109 5.13 0.06 8.73
N TRP A 110 4.52 -0.24 9.87
CA TRP A 110 5.25 -0.66 11.06
C TRP A 110 5.93 -2.01 10.77
N PRO A 111 7.20 -2.23 11.15
CA PRO A 111 7.73 -3.58 11.28
C PRO A 111 6.83 -4.31 12.27
N ALA A 112 6.33 -5.48 11.87
CA ALA A 112 5.26 -6.18 12.57
C ALA A 112 5.63 -6.49 14.04
N ILE A 113 5.19 -5.65 14.97
CA ILE A 113 5.07 -6.02 16.38
C ILE A 113 3.63 -6.49 16.57
N ARG A 114 3.47 -7.82 16.71
CA ARG A 114 2.22 -8.42 17.17
C ARG A 114 1.82 -7.76 18.49
N LYS A 115 0.80 -6.90 18.49
CA LYS A 115 0.06 -6.61 19.71
C LYS A 115 -0.83 -7.82 20.00
N ASN A 116 -0.40 -8.66 20.94
CA ASN A 116 -1.31 -9.57 21.61
C ASN A 116 -2.40 -8.73 22.26
N ARG A 117 -3.64 -8.92 21.83
CA ARG A 117 -4.82 -8.39 22.51
C ARG A 117 -4.92 -9.14 23.83
N VAL A 118 -4.63 -8.46 24.94
CA VAL A 118 -4.91 -8.91 26.30
C VAL A 118 -6.24 -8.31 26.72
N GLY A 119 -7.13 -9.17 27.25
CA GLY A 119 -8.30 -8.83 28.08
C GLY A 119 -9.39 -8.03 27.40
#